data_AF-A0A7C7IR28-F1
#
_entry.id   AF-A0A7C7IR28-F1
#
_cell.length_a   1.000
_cell.length_b   1.000
_cell.length_c   1.000
_cell.angle_alpha   90.00
_cell.angle_beta   90.00
_cell.angle_gamma   90.00
#
_symmetry.space_group_name_H-M   'P 1'
#
loop_
_entity.id
_entity.type
_entity.pdbx_description
1 polymer ?
#
loop_
_entity_poly.entity_id
_entity_poly.type
_entity_poly.pdbx_seq_one_letter_code
_entity_poly.pdbx_strand_id
1 'polypeptide(L)'
;MIEATLNEWKKWYAENRTEECRVIGKRREELDDDEIFIRLWNTQDGKPPEGGESFNSKAWRKPGSTPAPGLVIVTGKGEPPLILTNQKRREEAVEETEKWEKQKSEKASKSKKTAGDKNGAGEKAKKEPPLSRYLKKPYQWRCRDCGEEFDARKPEVHCKRNPRQRAEVSRDSTKWFNQFLEDVQWTY
;
A
#
# COMPACT_ATOMS: atom_id res chain seq x y z
N MET A 1 24.69 5.41 -11.84
CA MET A 1 24.85 3.95 -11.95
C MET A 1 23.49 3.33 -12.21
N ILE A 2 23.36 2.47 -13.22
CA ILE A 2 22.09 1.86 -13.67
C ILE A 2 22.09 0.37 -13.41
N GLU A 3 23.19 -0.28 -13.76
CA GLU A 3 23.41 -1.71 -13.59
C GLU A 3 24.80 -1.89 -12.97
N ALA A 4 24.90 -2.80 -12.00
CA ALA A 4 26.13 -3.14 -11.31
C ALA A 4 25.96 -4.46 -10.55
N THR A 5 27.06 -5.05 -10.11
CA THR A 5 27.04 -6.21 -9.21
C THR A 5 26.44 -5.84 -7.84
N LEU A 6 25.92 -6.83 -7.12
CA LEU A 6 25.38 -6.59 -5.78
C LEU A 6 26.43 -6.00 -4.84
N ASN A 7 27.69 -6.44 -4.94
CA ASN A 7 28.81 -5.88 -4.18
C ASN A 7 29.04 -4.39 -4.49
N GLU A 8 29.02 -4.01 -5.76
CA GLU A 8 29.12 -2.60 -6.16
C GLU A 8 27.94 -1.79 -5.64
N TRP A 9 26.73 -2.34 -5.62
CA TRP A 9 25.57 -1.66 -5.03
C TRP A 9 25.69 -1.47 -3.52
N LYS A 10 26.24 -2.44 -2.79
CA LYS A 10 26.52 -2.30 -1.35
C LYS A 10 27.52 -1.16 -1.11
N LYS A 11 28.60 -1.12 -1.90
CA LYS A 11 29.61 -0.04 -1.84
C LYS A 11 28.99 1.32 -2.17
N TRP A 12 28.23 1.41 -3.26
CA TRP A 12 27.54 2.63 -3.65
C TRP A 12 26.59 3.12 -2.54
N TYR A 13 25.84 2.20 -1.92
CA TYR A 13 24.94 2.54 -0.80
C TYR A 13 25.70 3.04 0.42
N ALA A 14 26.83 2.41 0.75
CA ALA A 14 27.71 2.83 1.83
C ALA A 14 28.26 4.24 1.62
N GLU A 15 28.70 4.55 0.39
CA GLU A 15 29.27 5.85 0.03
C GLU A 15 28.23 6.98 -0.05
N ASN A 16 27.01 6.68 -0.47
CA ASN A 16 25.99 7.70 -0.78
C ASN A 16 24.92 7.86 0.32
N ARG A 17 24.80 6.90 1.23
CA ARG A 17 23.75 6.88 2.26
C ARG A 17 24.34 6.55 3.62
N THR A 18 24.65 5.27 3.87
CA THR A 18 25.16 4.83 5.17
C THR A 18 25.97 3.55 5.06
N GLU A 19 27.08 3.49 5.80
CA GLU A 19 27.99 2.33 5.85
C GLU A 19 27.30 1.05 6.31
N GLU A 20 26.35 1.15 7.25
CA GLU A 20 25.58 0.02 7.75
C GLU A 20 24.38 -0.28 6.83
N CYS A 21 24.60 -1.13 5.83
CA CYS A 21 23.54 -1.60 4.95
C CYS A 21 23.18 -3.08 5.18
N ARG A 22 21.93 -3.41 4.91
CA ARG A 22 21.40 -4.78 4.89
C ARG A 22 20.78 -5.03 3.52
N VAL A 23 21.01 -6.23 2.99
CA VAL A 23 20.38 -6.67 1.75
C VAL A 23 19.24 -7.61 2.09
N ILE A 24 18.07 -7.34 1.50
CA ILE A 24 16.83 -8.08 1.75
C ILE A 24 16.30 -8.58 0.40
N GLY A 25 16.41 -9.89 0.19
CA GLY A 25 15.85 -10.60 -0.96
C GLY A 25 14.63 -11.45 -0.58
N LYS A 26 14.41 -12.54 -1.32
CA LYS A 26 13.36 -13.51 -1.01
C LYS A 26 13.70 -14.25 0.29
N ARG A 27 12.69 -14.77 0.99
CA ARG A 27 12.89 -15.48 2.25
C ARG A 27 13.75 -16.74 2.02
N ARG A 28 14.84 -16.89 2.79
CA ARG A 28 15.82 -18.00 2.71
C ARG A 28 16.63 -18.05 1.40
N GLU A 29 16.71 -16.93 0.70
CA GLU A 29 17.57 -16.79 -0.47
C GLU A 29 18.94 -16.27 -0.03
N GLU A 30 19.99 -16.93 -0.48
CA GLU A 30 21.34 -16.37 -0.46
C GLU A 30 21.53 -15.60 -1.77
N LEU A 31 21.99 -14.35 -1.64
CA LEU A 31 22.24 -13.48 -2.77
C LEU A 31 23.74 -13.53 -3.08
N ASP A 32 24.06 -13.76 -4.34
CA ASP A 32 25.45 -13.74 -4.81
C ASP A 32 25.90 -12.29 -4.99
N ASP A 33 27.07 -11.99 -4.47
CA ASP A 33 27.65 -10.64 -4.50
C ASP A 33 28.09 -10.25 -5.93
N ASP A 34 28.32 -11.24 -6.79
CA ASP A 34 28.66 -11.06 -8.21
C ASP A 34 27.41 -11.04 -9.12
N GLU A 35 26.21 -11.28 -8.56
CA GLU A 35 24.96 -11.18 -9.33
C GLU A 35 24.74 -9.71 -9.75
N ILE A 36 24.41 -9.53 -11.03
CA ILE A 36 24.18 -8.22 -11.61
C ILE A 36 22.74 -7.77 -11.37
N PHE A 37 22.58 -6.54 -10.90
CA PHE A 37 21.31 -5.92 -10.60
C PHE A 37 21.14 -4.59 -11.30
N ILE A 38 19.93 -4.36 -11.77
CA ILE A 38 19.45 -3.10 -12.32
C ILE A 38 18.76 -2.31 -11.20
N ARG A 39 19.15 -1.05 -11.02
CA ARG A 39 18.50 -0.12 -10.11
C ARG A 39 17.17 0.34 -10.65
N LEU A 40 16.20 0.42 -9.75
CA LEU A 40 14.88 0.97 -9.99
C LEU A 40 14.74 2.28 -9.21
N TRP A 41 14.38 3.37 -9.89
CA TRP A 41 14.24 4.70 -9.29
C TRP A 41 12.84 4.91 -8.77
N ASN A 42 12.71 5.10 -7.46
CA ASN A 42 11.43 5.50 -6.89
C ASN A 42 11.29 7.03 -6.85
N THR A 43 10.14 7.52 -6.41
CA THR A 43 9.88 8.97 -6.29
C THR A 43 10.85 9.69 -5.34
N GLN A 44 11.43 8.99 -4.35
CA GLN A 44 12.40 9.56 -3.41
C GLN A 44 13.78 9.76 -4.07
N ASP A 45 14.13 8.94 -5.06
CA ASP A 45 15.36 9.08 -5.84
C ASP A 45 15.28 10.20 -6.89
N GLY A 46 14.10 10.75 -7.14
CA GLY A 46 13.86 11.77 -8.17
C GLY A 46 13.71 11.18 -9.57
N LYS A 47 14.04 11.98 -10.60
CA LYS A 47 13.90 11.55 -12.00
C LYS A 47 15.05 10.60 -12.35
N PRO A 48 14.77 9.43 -12.97
CA PRO A 48 15.83 8.52 -13.40
C PRO A 48 16.72 9.17 -14.46
N PRO A 49 18.02 8.83 -14.49
CA PRO A 49 18.93 9.21 -15.56
C PRO A 49 18.54 8.49 -16.88
N GLU A 50 19.16 8.89 -17.99
CA GLU A 50 18.92 8.25 -19.30
C GLU A 50 19.23 6.75 -19.25
N GLY A 51 18.27 5.91 -19.68
CA GLY A 51 18.34 4.45 -19.56
C GLY A 51 17.92 3.88 -18.20
N GLY A 52 17.63 4.72 -17.19
CA GLY A 52 17.13 4.30 -15.89
C GLY A 52 15.63 4.02 -15.89
N GLU A 53 15.21 2.99 -15.14
CA GLU A 53 13.81 2.61 -15.05
C GLU A 53 13.13 3.23 -13.82
N SER A 54 11.98 3.88 -14.04
CA SER A 54 11.14 4.39 -12.95
C SER A 54 10.33 3.27 -12.30
N PHE A 55 10.23 3.28 -10.98
CA PHE A 55 9.47 2.34 -10.19
C PHE A 55 8.44 3.05 -9.31
N ASN A 56 7.17 2.90 -9.70
CA ASN A 56 6.02 3.50 -9.01
C ASN A 56 5.19 2.48 -8.20
N SER A 57 5.64 1.24 -8.16
CA SER A 57 4.95 0.14 -7.49
C SER A 57 5.34 0.04 -6.01
N LYS A 58 4.61 -0.79 -5.26
CA LYS A 58 4.93 -1.03 -3.85
C LYS A 58 6.16 -1.93 -3.72
N ALA A 59 7.27 -1.41 -3.19
CA ALA A 59 8.51 -2.17 -3.00
C ALA A 59 8.40 -3.31 -1.98
N TRP A 60 7.46 -3.20 -1.04
CA TRP A 60 7.34 -4.10 0.11
C TRP A 60 6.00 -4.84 0.14
N ARG A 61 6.04 -6.17 0.26
CA ARG A 61 4.89 -6.95 0.76
C ARG A 61 4.71 -6.73 2.26
N LYS A 62 5.81 -6.79 3.01
CA LYS A 62 5.91 -6.44 4.43
C LYS A 62 7.06 -5.45 4.62
N PRO A 63 6.79 -4.22 5.08
CA PRO A 63 7.82 -3.18 5.23
C PRO A 63 9.01 -3.67 6.04
N GLY A 64 10.23 -3.46 5.53
CA GLY A 64 11.48 -3.78 6.21
C GLY A 64 11.81 -5.27 6.34
N SER A 65 10.98 -6.19 5.81
CA SER A 65 11.22 -7.63 5.94
C SER A 65 11.04 -8.44 4.66
N THR A 66 10.08 -8.08 3.82
CA THR A 66 9.74 -8.90 2.65
C THR A 66 9.50 -8.00 1.44
N PRO A 67 10.43 -8.00 0.47
CA PRO A 67 10.27 -7.23 -0.75
C PRO A 67 9.11 -7.78 -1.59
N ALA A 68 8.64 -6.98 -2.54
CA ALA A 68 7.75 -7.46 -3.59
C ALA A 68 8.47 -8.50 -4.46
N PRO A 69 7.73 -9.40 -5.13
CA PRO A 69 8.34 -10.41 -5.98
C PRO A 69 9.22 -9.75 -7.03
N GLY A 70 10.36 -10.36 -7.30
CA GLY A 70 11.31 -9.87 -8.29
C GLY A 70 12.22 -8.74 -7.83
N LEU A 71 12.12 -8.30 -6.57
CA LEU A 71 12.93 -7.22 -6.01
C LEU A 71 13.93 -7.70 -4.98
N VAL A 72 15.08 -7.04 -4.97
CA VAL A 72 16.08 -7.05 -3.89
C VAL A 72 16.19 -5.63 -3.38
N ILE A 73 16.27 -5.48 -2.06
CA ILE A 73 16.33 -4.16 -1.43
C ILE A 73 17.58 -4.04 -0.59
N VAL A 74 18.40 -3.02 -0.85
CA VAL A 74 19.47 -2.61 0.06
C VAL A 74 18.94 -1.48 0.93
N THR A 75 19.02 -1.62 2.25
CA THR A 75 18.47 -0.65 3.20
C THR A 75 19.41 -0.45 4.38
N GLY A 76 19.53 0.79 4.84
CA GLY A 76 20.19 1.19 6.08
C GLY A 76 19.19 1.81 7.05
N LYS A 77 19.66 2.16 8.24
CA LYS A 77 18.83 2.79 9.27
C LYS A 77 18.59 4.25 8.93
N GLY A 78 17.34 4.67 8.79
CA GLY A 78 16.96 6.08 8.56
C GLY A 78 17.14 6.57 7.11
N GLU A 79 17.86 5.81 6.29
CA GLU A 79 18.11 6.13 4.89
C GLU A 79 17.07 5.50 3.95
N PRO A 80 16.76 6.14 2.80
CA PRO A 80 15.88 5.54 1.83
C PRO A 80 16.45 4.21 1.31
N PRO A 81 15.60 3.23 0.98
CA PRO A 81 16.05 1.96 0.42
C PRO A 81 16.47 2.11 -1.04
N LEU A 82 17.40 1.27 -1.48
CA LEU A 82 17.77 1.10 -2.88
C LEU A 82 17.03 -0.13 -3.41
N ILE A 83 16.26 0.06 -4.48
CA ILE A 83 15.43 -0.98 -5.06
C ILE A 83 16.17 -1.54 -6.28
N LEU A 84 16.39 -2.85 -6.28
CA LEU A 84 17.15 -3.57 -7.27
C LEU A 84 16.31 -4.71 -7.86
N THR A 85 16.58 -5.07 -9.11
CA THR A 85 15.97 -6.23 -9.79
C THR A 85 16.94 -6.83 -10.80
N ASN A 86 16.65 -8.04 -11.28
CA ASN A 86 17.39 -8.73 -12.34
C ASN A 86 16.40 -9.48 -13.23
N GLN A 87 16.79 -9.82 -14.46
CA GLN A 87 15.98 -10.56 -15.42
C GLN A 87 15.39 -11.85 -14.84
N LYS A 88 16.23 -12.68 -14.22
CA LYS A 88 15.81 -13.90 -13.52
C LYS A 88 14.70 -13.65 -12.51
N ARG A 89 14.84 -12.57 -11.73
CA ARG A 89 13.87 -12.19 -10.69
C ARG A 89 12.56 -11.68 -11.26
N ARG A 90 12.58 -10.98 -12.40
CA ARG A 90 11.36 -10.58 -13.11
C ARG A 90 10.59 -11.80 -13.58
N GLU A 91 11.28 -12.79 -14.14
CA GLU A 91 10.65 -14.04 -14.58
C GLU A 91 10.02 -14.80 -13.41
N GLU A 92 10.72 -14.93 -12.28
CA GLU A 92 10.18 -15.52 -11.06
C GLU A 92 8.97 -14.75 -10.51
N ALA A 93 8.96 -13.42 -10.62
CA ALA A 93 7.83 -12.60 -10.21
C ALA A 93 6.60 -12.87 -11.06
N VAL A 94 6.77 -13.00 -12.38
CA VAL A 94 5.69 -13.36 -13.31
C VAL A 94 5.13 -14.74 -12.93
N GLU A 95 5.99 -15.73 -12.73
CA GLU A 95 5.56 -17.08 -12.35
C GLU A 95 4.80 -17.10 -11.00
N GLU A 96 5.26 -16.36 -9.99
CA GLU A 96 4.54 -16.21 -8.72
C GLU A 96 3.17 -15.55 -8.89
N THR A 97 3.07 -14.52 -9.74
CA THR A 97 1.79 -13.88 -10.01
C THR A 97 0.81 -14.81 -10.71
N GLU A 98 1.26 -15.58 -11.69
CA GLU A 98 0.43 -16.58 -12.38
C GLU A 98 -0.05 -17.68 -11.43
N LYS A 99 0.84 -18.19 -10.56
CA LYS A 99 0.47 -19.18 -9.53
C LYS A 99 -0.60 -18.64 -8.59
N TRP A 100 -0.47 -17.38 -8.17
CA TRP A 100 -1.45 -16.75 -7.30
C TRP A 100 -2.81 -16.58 -7.98
N GLU A 101 -2.83 -16.19 -9.26
CA GLU A 101 -4.07 -16.05 -10.03
C GLU A 101 -4.78 -17.39 -10.24
N LYS A 102 -4.03 -18.45 -10.58
CA LYS A 102 -4.56 -19.82 -10.70
C LYS A 102 -5.16 -20.32 -9.38
N GLN A 103 -4.48 -20.10 -8.25
CA GLN A 103 -5.05 -20.49 -6.94
C GLN A 103 -6.29 -19.69 -6.56
N LYS A 104 -6.36 -18.41 -6.96
CA LYS A 104 -7.52 -17.55 -6.72
C LYS A 104 -8.73 -18.03 -7.54
N SER A 105 -8.54 -18.40 -8.80
CA SER A 105 -9.61 -18.92 -9.65
C SER A 105 -10.08 -20.29 -9.15
N GLU A 106 -9.19 -21.20 -8.75
CA GLU A 106 -9.55 -22.51 -8.17
C GLU A 106 -10.37 -22.39 -6.88
N LYS A 107 -10.03 -21.46 -5.97
CA LYS A 107 -10.80 -21.20 -4.74
C LYS A 107 -12.19 -20.62 -5.05
N ALA A 108 -12.31 -19.78 -6.08
CA ALA A 108 -13.60 -19.28 -6.54
C ALA A 108 -14.47 -20.40 -7.14
N SER A 109 -13.86 -21.35 -7.86
CA SER A 109 -14.56 -22.50 -8.46
C SER A 109 -14.99 -23.56 -7.43
N LYS A 110 -14.25 -23.73 -6.33
CA LYS A 110 -14.56 -24.75 -5.29
C LYS A 110 -15.70 -24.35 -4.35
N SER A 111 -16.15 -23.10 -4.39
CA SER A 111 -17.25 -22.58 -3.54
C SER A 111 -18.65 -22.87 -4.10
N LYS A 112 -18.79 -23.69 -5.16
CA LYS A 112 -20.07 -23.99 -5.83
C LYS A 112 -20.43 -25.48 -5.92
N LYS A 113 -20.08 -26.30 -4.93
CA LYS A 113 -20.63 -27.65 -4.76
C LYS A 113 -20.86 -28.00 -3.28
N THR A 114 -21.98 -27.52 -2.75
CA THR A 114 -22.89 -28.25 -1.84
C THR A 114 -24.08 -27.33 -1.54
N ALA A 115 -25.11 -27.43 -2.36
CA ALA A 115 -26.45 -26.96 -2.02
C ALA A 115 -27.42 -27.98 -2.63
N GLY A 116 -27.58 -29.10 -1.92
CA GLY A 116 -28.80 -29.89 -2.00
C GLY A 116 -29.87 -29.15 -1.19
N ASP A 117 -31.07 -29.11 -1.75
CA ASP A 117 -32.28 -28.47 -1.26
C ASP A 117 -32.48 -28.49 0.26
N LYS A 118 -32.89 -27.34 0.81
CA LYS A 118 -34.17 -27.21 1.56
C LYS A 118 -34.49 -25.75 1.88
N ASN A 119 -35.77 -25.45 1.71
CA ASN A 119 -36.46 -24.20 2.01
C ASN A 119 -36.36 -23.80 3.49
N GLY A 120 -36.50 -22.49 3.75
CA GLY A 120 -37.01 -21.99 5.04
C GLY A 120 -36.10 -21.00 5.75
N ALA A 121 -36.54 -19.74 5.75
CA ALA A 121 -36.32 -18.67 6.71
C ALA A 121 -35.31 -18.89 7.87
N GLY A 122 -34.36 -17.96 8.01
CA GLY A 122 -33.74 -17.64 9.30
C GLY A 122 -32.22 -17.49 9.29
N GLU A 123 -31.76 -16.36 9.86
CA GLU A 123 -30.45 -16.17 10.51
C GLU A 123 -29.18 -15.86 9.69
N LYS A 124 -28.87 -14.55 9.70
CA LYS A 124 -27.58 -13.94 10.10
C LYS A 124 -26.28 -14.68 9.72
N ALA A 125 -25.84 -14.48 8.48
CA ALA A 125 -24.43 -14.66 8.12
C ALA A 125 -23.60 -13.44 8.58
N LYS A 126 -22.74 -13.64 9.60
CA LYS A 126 -21.63 -12.71 9.93
C LYS A 126 -20.67 -12.66 8.74
N LYS A 127 -20.81 -11.66 7.88
CA LYS A 127 -19.77 -11.25 6.92
C LYS A 127 -18.66 -10.55 7.70
N GLU A 128 -17.41 -10.95 7.46
CA GLU A 128 -16.24 -10.18 7.87
C GLU A 128 -16.41 -8.71 7.43
N PRO A 129 -16.15 -7.73 8.31
CA PRO A 129 -16.42 -6.34 7.99
C PRO A 129 -15.52 -5.89 6.84
N PRO A 130 -16.06 -5.18 5.83
CA PRO A 130 -15.26 -4.58 4.79
C PRO A 130 -14.21 -3.65 5.41
N LEU A 131 -13.00 -3.66 4.84
CA LEU A 131 -11.84 -2.83 5.22
C LEU A 131 -12.14 -1.32 5.24
N SER A 132 -13.23 -0.89 4.60
CA SER A 132 -13.84 0.41 4.80
C SER A 132 -15.13 0.23 5.61
N ARG A 133 -15.17 0.80 6.82
CA ARG A 133 -16.47 1.06 7.46
C ARG A 133 -17.23 2.00 6.53
N TYR A 134 -18.16 1.48 5.75
CA TYR A 134 -19.16 2.33 5.10
C TYR A 134 -19.85 3.11 6.23
N LEU A 135 -19.69 4.43 6.21
CA LEU A 135 -20.34 5.34 7.17
C LEU A 135 -21.86 5.09 7.13
N LYS A 136 -22.54 5.27 8.26
CA LYS A 136 -23.99 5.02 8.31
C LYS A 136 -24.69 6.13 7.54
N LYS A 137 -25.79 5.79 6.84
CA LYS A 137 -26.70 6.80 6.29
C LYS A 137 -27.40 7.50 7.47
N PRO A 138 -27.65 8.83 7.41
CA PRO A 138 -27.42 9.75 6.30
C PRO A 138 -25.95 10.16 6.15
N TYR A 139 -25.50 10.32 4.91
CA TYR A 139 -24.14 10.79 4.65
C TYR A 139 -24.11 12.30 4.72
N GLN A 140 -23.20 12.84 5.53
CA GLN A 140 -22.97 14.28 5.64
C GLN A 140 -21.88 14.69 4.65
N TRP A 141 -22.13 15.75 3.90
CA TRP A 141 -21.25 16.28 2.88
C TRP A 141 -21.05 17.78 3.11
N ARG A 142 -19.90 18.30 2.68
CA ARG A 142 -19.68 19.75 2.58
C ARG A 142 -19.22 20.05 1.17
N CYS A 143 -19.88 20.97 0.49
CA CYS A 143 -19.42 21.43 -0.80
C CYS A 143 -18.08 22.15 -0.64
N ARG A 144 -17.13 21.86 -1.54
CA ARG A 144 -15.84 22.55 -1.56
C ARG A 144 -15.94 23.99 -2.09
N ASP A 145 -16.88 24.24 -2.99
CA ASP A 145 -16.98 25.52 -3.72
C ASP A 145 -17.79 26.56 -2.95
N CYS A 146 -18.96 26.20 -2.41
CA CYS A 146 -19.79 27.12 -1.62
C CYS A 146 -19.69 26.90 -0.11
N GLY A 147 -19.10 25.80 0.35
CA GLY A 147 -19.00 25.48 1.77
C GLY A 147 -20.29 24.98 2.42
N GLU A 148 -21.40 24.89 1.68
CA GLU A 148 -22.69 24.43 2.20
C GLU A 148 -22.64 22.96 2.63
N GLU A 149 -23.32 22.65 3.74
CA GLU A 149 -23.41 21.31 4.31
C GLU A 149 -24.73 20.65 3.90
N PHE A 150 -24.68 19.36 3.55
CA PHE A 150 -25.82 18.60 3.06
C PHE A 150 -25.88 17.21 3.68
N ASP A 151 -27.10 16.73 3.90
CA ASP A 151 -27.36 15.36 4.34
C ASP A 151 -28.12 14.61 3.23
N ALA A 152 -27.51 13.56 2.68
CA ALA A 152 -28.13 12.79 1.60
C ALA A 152 -27.96 11.28 1.79
N ARG A 153 -28.96 10.51 1.36
CA ARG A 153 -28.91 9.03 1.37
C ARG A 153 -28.11 8.46 0.20
N LYS A 154 -27.80 9.30 -0.80
CA LYS A 154 -27.01 9.02 -2.00
C LYS A 154 -26.09 10.22 -2.27
N PRO A 155 -24.93 10.02 -2.93
CA PRO A 155 -24.07 11.15 -3.34
C PRO A 155 -24.82 12.01 -4.37
N GLU A 156 -25.03 13.28 -4.06
CA GLU A 156 -25.69 14.24 -4.95
C GLU A 156 -24.66 15.25 -5.47
N VAL A 157 -24.66 15.50 -6.78
CA VAL A 157 -23.73 16.45 -7.40
C VAL A 157 -24.14 17.87 -6.99
N HIS A 158 -23.20 18.61 -6.42
CA HIS A 158 -23.41 20.00 -6.00
C HIS A 158 -22.28 20.88 -6.55
N CYS A 159 -22.58 22.11 -6.98
CA CYS A 159 -21.64 22.99 -7.69
C CYS A 159 -20.90 22.34 -8.87
N LYS A 160 -21.58 21.45 -9.63
CA LYS A 160 -21.00 20.69 -10.77
C LYS A 160 -19.83 19.77 -10.39
N ARG A 161 -19.65 19.44 -9.11
CA ARG A 161 -18.63 18.50 -8.62
C ARG A 161 -19.25 17.38 -7.79
N ASN A 162 -18.57 16.23 -7.80
CA ASN A 162 -18.91 15.15 -6.90
C ASN A 162 -18.51 15.55 -5.46
N PRO A 163 -19.44 15.48 -4.49
CA PRO A 163 -19.15 15.85 -3.12
C PRO A 163 -18.20 14.83 -2.48
N ARG A 164 -17.39 15.32 -1.52
CA ARG A 164 -16.52 14.46 -0.70
C ARG A 164 -17.24 14.16 0.62
N GLN A 165 -17.28 12.88 0.98
CA GLN A 165 -17.95 12.45 2.20
C GLN A 165 -17.19 12.94 3.43
N ARG A 166 -17.90 13.52 4.41
CA ARG A 166 -17.33 13.78 5.72
C ARG A 166 -17.37 12.49 6.53
N ALA A 167 -16.26 12.17 7.20
CA ALA A 167 -16.28 11.13 8.22
C ALA A 167 -17.14 11.62 9.39
N GLU A 168 -17.95 10.73 9.96
CA GLU A 168 -18.64 11.00 11.22
C GLU A 168 -17.59 11.35 12.27
N VAL A 169 -17.70 12.53 12.88
CA VAL A 169 -16.93 12.88 14.07
C VAL A 169 -17.54 12.09 15.21
N SER A 170 -16.73 11.26 15.88
CA SER A 170 -17.24 10.48 17.01
C SER A 170 -17.65 11.41 18.14
N ARG A 171 -18.68 11.05 18.91
CA ARG A 171 -19.11 11.83 20.09
C ARG A 171 -17.96 12.04 21.08
N ASP A 172 -17.09 11.06 21.21
CA ASP A 172 -15.91 11.11 22.06
C ASP A 172 -14.89 12.14 21.56
N SER A 173 -14.68 12.19 20.24
CA SER A 173 -13.82 13.20 19.58
C SER A 173 -14.37 14.62 19.77
N THR A 174 -15.69 14.80 19.62
CA THR A 174 -16.34 16.09 19.86
C THR A 174 -16.22 16.51 21.32
N LYS A 175 -16.47 15.60 22.27
CA LYS A 175 -16.36 15.87 23.70
C LYS A 175 -14.93 16.26 24.09
N TRP A 176 -13.94 15.49 23.61
CA TRP A 176 -12.53 15.78 23.83
C TRP A 176 -12.13 17.15 23.27
N PHE A 177 -12.53 17.48 22.04
CA PHE A 177 -12.16 18.74 21.40
C PHE A 177 -12.77 19.96 22.12
N ASN A 178 -14.03 19.85 22.54
CA ASN A 178 -14.68 20.91 23.31
C ASN A 178 -13.98 21.11 24.67
N GLN A 179 -13.64 20.01 25.35
CA GLN A 179 -12.91 20.08 26.62
C GLN A 179 -11.51 20.69 26.44
N PHE A 180 -10.80 20.33 25.37
CA PHE A 180 -9.53 20.96 25.01
C PHE A 180 -9.67 22.48 24.79
N LEU A 181 -10.71 22.94 24.10
CA LEU A 181 -10.92 24.39 23.89
C LEU A 181 -11.23 25.13 25.20
N GLU A 182 -11.91 24.49 26.14
CA GLU A 182 -12.19 25.05 27.47
C GLU A 182 -10.93 25.12 28.33
N ASP A 183 -10.04 24.12 28.23
CA ASP A 183 -8.83 23.99 29.05
C ASP A 183 -7.65 24.80 28.52
N VAL A 184 -7.67 25.21 27.24
CA VAL A 184 -6.56 25.98 26.64
C VAL A 184 -6.63 27.45 27.06
N GLN A 185 -5.64 27.87 27.84
CA GLN A 185 -5.32 29.29 28.03
C GLN A 185 -4.32 29.72 26.96
N TRP A 186 -4.78 30.55 26.03
CA TRP A 186 -3.92 31.18 25.03
C TRP A 186 -3.11 32.29 25.71
N THR A 187 -1.80 32.10 25.83
CA THR A 187 -0.89 33.18 26.17
C THR A 187 -0.57 33.96 24.90
N TYR A 188 -0.92 35.25 24.90
CA TYR A 188 -0.64 36.20 23.81
C TYR A 188 0.72 36.87 24.00
#